data_AF-A0A2S5CQH2-F1
#
_entry.id   AF-A0A2S5CQH2-F1
#
_cell.length_a   1.000
_cell.length_b   1.000
_cell.length_c   1.000
_cell.angle_alpha   90.00
_cell.angle_beta   90.00
_cell.angle_gamma   90.00
#
_symmetry.space_group_name_H-M   'P 1'
#
loop_
_entity.id
_entity.type
_entity.pdbx_description
1 polymer ?
#
loop_
_entity_poly.entity_id
_entity_poly.type
_entity_poly.pdbx_seq_one_letter_code
_entity_poly.pdbx_strand_id
1 'polypeptide(L)'
;MMPISPLYPEQALALRFISLWKQIAACTSTQRSMAVTPDTVAIADITAALEQDSAQDTLNLISQLLDGNTATPTIVRSNILAIMRTLDEMFYRIRPKGRLAPKSRPYLPAWLKELQGQYSMFGHYANDGDCLLIPRGPLLRIPREENAANAENLADRFAALAVVRLKHNHNGRVISIRHKIIDSSNAHGVASGSTTVGHEKVAFIPIAEDKDHLQATEIQRSEKKFVDFRIDARLNSAERLLAALVQAGRVDIVMAPEMVMSEAQANDLADKLQSHKGPRPRIIIAGSGATESTDEDGLPWNETRIFNGIGHELWRQRKIWTAGLTKTQADKLGLSDIGALKLMNEYNAEDNEIVIVDAGSLGRCVVLICQDLQAEPVSTIISQFQPDWVFTPILDKGIGAGGWVHQRTFSLSGDSQARFLVASSTALAQWLDPTKSVACGFAHGPKAPTATEDKGRLYALANVVEHSSPGYAIITWRSKDGWSSSTLT
;
A
#
# COMPACT_ATOMS: atom_id res chain seq x y z
N MET A 1 -24.49 -2.78 9.73
CA MET A 1 -23.89 -3.71 10.70
C MET A 1 -24.51 -5.07 10.47
N MET A 2 -23.75 -6.04 9.96
CA MET A 2 -24.19 -7.44 10.04
C MET A 2 -24.15 -7.85 11.52
N PRO A 3 -25.12 -8.65 12.00
CA PRO A 3 -25.10 -9.16 13.37
C PRO A 3 -23.79 -9.93 13.60
N ILE A 4 -23.12 -9.64 14.72
CA ILE A 4 -21.93 -10.37 15.15
C ILE A 4 -22.38 -11.82 15.37
N SER A 5 -22.04 -12.69 14.42
CA SER A 5 -22.22 -14.14 14.55
C SER A 5 -21.61 -14.57 15.90
N PRO A 6 -22.24 -15.49 16.67
CA PRO A 6 -21.61 -16.02 17.88
C PRO A 6 -20.17 -16.41 17.54
N LEU A 7 -19.22 -15.83 18.28
CA LEU A 7 -17.80 -16.00 18.04
C LEU A 7 -17.49 -17.50 18.02
N TYR A 8 -17.11 -17.99 16.85
CA TYR A 8 -16.59 -19.33 16.68
C TYR A 8 -15.37 -19.50 17.61
N PRO A 9 -15.32 -20.53 18.48
CA PRO A 9 -14.19 -20.76 19.40
C PRO A 9 -12.80 -20.69 18.73
N GLU A 10 -12.74 -20.99 17.45
CA GLU A 10 -11.55 -20.95 16.60
C GLU A 10 -10.97 -19.53 16.44
N GLN A 11 -11.82 -18.48 16.46
CA GLN A 11 -11.38 -17.08 16.42
C GLN A 11 -10.86 -16.58 17.78
N ALA A 12 -11.18 -17.27 18.87
CA ALA A 12 -10.85 -16.80 20.20
C ALA A 12 -9.33 -16.73 20.44
N LEU A 13 -8.53 -17.62 19.84
CA LEU A 13 -7.05 -17.54 19.93
C LEU A 13 -6.50 -16.31 19.17
N ALA A 14 -7.03 -16.02 17.98
CA ALA A 14 -6.65 -14.84 17.21
C ALA A 14 -7.05 -13.54 17.93
N LEU A 15 -8.25 -13.49 18.52
CA LEU A 15 -8.69 -12.38 19.37
C LEU A 15 -7.86 -12.27 20.66
N ARG A 16 -7.46 -13.39 21.26
CA ARG A 16 -6.56 -13.41 22.42
C ARG A 16 -5.22 -12.79 22.07
N PHE A 17 -4.67 -13.05 20.88
CA PHE A 17 -3.45 -12.39 20.41
C PHE A 17 -3.61 -10.86 20.37
N ILE A 18 -4.72 -10.34 19.83
CA ILE A 18 -4.98 -8.88 19.79
C ILE A 18 -5.06 -8.31 21.20
N SER A 19 -5.76 -8.98 22.11
CA SER A 19 -5.87 -8.55 23.52
C SER A 19 -4.49 -8.48 24.21
N LEU A 20 -3.69 -9.53 24.06
CA LEU A 20 -2.32 -9.60 24.59
C LEU A 20 -1.41 -8.55 23.97
N TRP A 21 -1.54 -8.31 22.67
CA TRP A 21 -0.84 -7.23 21.97
C TRP A 21 -1.15 -5.86 22.57
N LYS A 22 -2.43 -5.54 22.80
CA LYS A 22 -2.85 -4.26 23.40
C LYS A 22 -2.22 -4.06 24.78
N GLN A 23 -2.11 -5.12 25.59
CA GLN A 23 -1.46 -5.07 26.90
C GLN A 23 0.05 -4.80 26.79
N ILE A 24 0.76 -5.50 25.90
CA ILE A 24 2.22 -5.34 25.73
C ILE A 24 2.60 -4.06 25.00
N ALA A 25 1.75 -3.57 24.09
CA ALA A 25 1.95 -2.31 23.40
C ALA A 25 1.90 -1.10 24.36
N ALA A 26 1.19 -1.23 25.49
CA ALA A 26 1.17 -0.21 26.55
C ALA A 26 2.47 -0.17 27.38
N CYS A 27 3.31 -1.21 27.31
CA CYS A 27 4.62 -1.21 27.97
C CYS A 27 5.64 -0.36 27.19
N THR A 28 6.66 0.16 27.87
CA THR A 28 7.83 0.76 27.20
C THR A 28 8.74 -0.31 26.60
N SER A 29 9.62 0.08 25.68
CA SER A 29 10.65 -0.82 25.14
C SER A 29 11.55 -1.40 26.24
N THR A 30 12.00 -0.55 27.18
CA THR A 30 12.77 -0.99 28.35
C THR A 30 12.02 -2.03 29.17
N GLN A 31 10.73 -1.79 29.43
CA GLN A 31 9.88 -2.74 30.14
C GLN A 31 9.85 -4.09 29.39
N ARG A 32 9.60 -4.10 28.08
CA ARG A 32 9.59 -5.34 27.29
C ARG A 32 10.94 -6.06 27.32
N SER A 33 12.05 -5.33 27.28
CA SER A 33 13.40 -5.90 27.32
C SER A 33 13.80 -6.44 28.70
N MET A 34 13.18 -5.97 29.78
CA MET A 34 13.37 -6.50 31.14
C MET A 34 12.55 -7.75 31.44
N ALA A 35 11.82 -8.31 30.47
CA ALA A 35 11.10 -9.56 30.66
C ALA A 35 12.09 -10.69 31.05
N VAL A 36 11.77 -11.43 32.10
CA VAL A 36 12.56 -12.58 32.57
C VAL A 36 12.32 -13.82 31.71
N THR A 37 13.05 -14.91 31.93
CA THR A 37 12.77 -16.19 31.27
C THR A 37 11.35 -16.67 31.61
N PRO A 38 10.51 -17.05 30.61
CA PRO A 38 9.16 -17.53 30.86
C PRO A 38 9.16 -18.93 31.50
N ASP A 39 8.01 -19.35 32.02
CA ASP A 39 7.80 -20.75 32.45
C ASP A 39 7.86 -21.68 31.24
N THR A 40 8.99 -22.36 31.06
CA THR A 40 9.23 -23.20 29.88
C THR A 40 8.33 -24.44 29.84
N VAL A 41 7.86 -24.91 30.99
CA VAL A 41 6.95 -26.07 31.06
C VAL A 41 5.57 -25.65 30.58
N ALA A 42 5.03 -24.56 31.13
CA ALA A 42 3.72 -24.06 30.72
C ALA A 42 3.67 -23.67 29.23
N ILE A 43 4.75 -23.10 28.70
CA ILE A 43 4.85 -22.77 27.27
C ILE A 43 4.93 -24.04 26.40
N ALA A 44 5.61 -25.09 26.85
CA ALA A 44 5.63 -26.37 26.16
C ALA A 44 4.24 -27.01 26.13
N ASP A 45 3.48 -26.94 27.23
CA ASP A 45 2.10 -27.45 27.31
C ASP A 45 1.17 -26.68 26.36
N ILE A 46 1.29 -25.35 26.30
CA ILE A 46 0.56 -24.50 25.32
C ILE A 46 0.93 -24.89 23.89
N THR A 47 2.21 -25.12 23.61
CA THR A 47 2.68 -25.54 22.28
C THR A 47 2.08 -26.90 21.88
N ALA A 48 2.06 -27.88 22.80
CA ALA A 48 1.48 -29.18 22.56
C ALA A 48 -0.05 -29.12 22.35
N ALA A 49 -0.73 -28.24 23.08
CA ALA A 49 -2.17 -28.01 22.93
C ALA A 49 -2.53 -27.35 21.59
N LEU A 50 -1.68 -26.45 21.08
CA LEU A 50 -1.88 -25.78 19.79
C LEU A 50 -1.87 -26.75 18.58
N GLU A 51 -1.21 -27.90 18.71
CA GLU A 51 -1.18 -28.96 17.70
C GLU A 51 -2.46 -29.81 17.68
N GLN A 52 -3.36 -29.65 18.66
CA GLN A 52 -4.64 -30.36 18.69
C GLN A 52 -5.69 -29.65 17.83
N ASP A 53 -6.70 -30.40 17.38
CA ASP A 53 -7.76 -29.85 16.51
C ASP A 53 -8.64 -28.78 17.20
N SER A 54 -8.67 -28.75 18.55
CA SER A 54 -9.47 -27.80 19.34
C SER A 54 -8.62 -26.67 19.94
N ALA A 55 -9.10 -25.44 19.79
CA ALA A 55 -8.48 -24.25 20.40
C ALA A 55 -8.76 -24.10 21.92
N GLN A 56 -9.75 -24.83 22.46
CA GLN A 56 -10.26 -24.58 23.82
C GLN A 56 -9.25 -24.89 24.92
N ASP A 57 -8.53 -26.01 24.81
CA ASP A 57 -7.54 -26.41 25.82
C ASP A 57 -6.38 -25.40 25.88
N THR A 58 -5.97 -24.89 24.71
CA THR A 58 -4.97 -23.82 24.61
C THR A 58 -5.44 -22.55 25.33
N LEU A 59 -6.69 -22.14 25.13
CA LEU A 59 -7.26 -20.95 25.80
C LEU A 59 -7.32 -21.12 27.32
N ASN A 60 -7.66 -22.32 27.79
CA ASN A 60 -7.69 -22.65 29.22
C ASN A 60 -6.28 -22.55 29.83
N LEU A 61 -5.27 -23.14 29.18
CA LEU A 61 -3.87 -23.09 29.62
C LEU A 61 -3.33 -21.65 29.62
N ILE A 62 -3.62 -20.86 28.58
CA ILE A 62 -3.26 -19.44 28.51
C ILE A 62 -3.88 -18.66 29.68
N SER A 63 -5.13 -18.93 30.02
CA SER A 63 -5.82 -18.24 31.11
C SER A 63 -5.22 -18.62 32.46
N GLN A 64 -5.01 -19.91 32.71
CA GLN A 64 -4.35 -20.41 33.93
C GLN A 64 -2.96 -19.80 34.15
N LEU A 65 -2.16 -19.71 33.09
CA LEU A 65 -0.80 -19.15 33.15
C LEU A 65 -0.79 -17.64 33.46
N LEU A 66 -1.82 -16.91 33.01
CA LEU A 66 -1.90 -15.46 33.19
C LEU A 66 -2.64 -15.05 34.47
N ASP A 67 -3.59 -15.86 34.94
CA ASP A 67 -4.41 -15.60 36.13
C ASP A 67 -3.77 -16.11 37.43
N GLY A 68 -2.56 -16.69 37.37
CA GLY A 68 -1.82 -17.13 38.54
C GLY A 68 -1.58 -15.98 39.54
N ASN A 69 -2.30 -16.00 40.67
CA ASN A 69 -2.40 -14.94 41.69
C ASN A 69 -1.08 -14.49 42.37
N THR A 70 0.07 -15.03 41.98
CA THR A 70 1.38 -14.73 42.58
C THR A 70 2.41 -14.18 41.59
N ALA A 71 2.04 -13.96 40.33
CA ALA A 71 2.97 -13.49 39.31
C ALA A 71 3.29 -11.99 39.45
N THR A 72 4.58 -11.64 39.43
CA THR A 72 5.00 -10.24 39.34
C THR A 72 4.70 -9.66 37.94
N PRO A 73 4.55 -8.33 37.77
CA PRO A 73 4.33 -7.73 36.45
C PRO A 73 5.39 -8.10 35.41
N THR A 74 6.63 -8.39 35.84
CA THR A 74 7.71 -8.83 34.94
C THR A 74 7.50 -10.26 34.45
N ILE A 75 7.04 -11.16 35.33
CA ILE A 75 6.71 -12.54 34.95
C ILE A 75 5.51 -12.55 34.00
N VAL A 76 4.45 -11.79 34.31
CA VAL A 76 3.27 -11.67 33.44
C VAL A 76 3.67 -11.21 32.04
N ARG A 77 4.48 -10.14 31.92
CA ARG A 77 4.96 -9.64 30.62
C ARG A 77 5.77 -10.69 29.85
N SER A 78 6.60 -11.47 30.54
CA SER A 78 7.36 -12.56 29.92
C SER A 78 6.43 -13.65 29.37
N ASN A 79 5.47 -14.10 30.19
CA ASN A 79 4.51 -15.11 29.78
C ASN A 79 3.68 -14.63 28.58
N ILE A 80 3.21 -13.36 28.58
CA ILE A 80 2.49 -12.81 27.43
C ILE A 80 3.34 -12.85 26.16
N LEU A 81 4.58 -12.36 26.20
CA LEU A 81 5.47 -12.36 25.04
C LEU A 81 5.77 -13.79 24.54
N ALA A 82 5.94 -14.74 25.44
CA ALA A 82 6.16 -16.14 25.11
C ALA A 82 4.93 -16.77 24.45
N ILE A 83 3.74 -16.58 25.02
CA ILE A 83 2.46 -17.04 24.44
C ILE A 83 2.28 -16.46 23.02
N MET A 84 2.48 -15.15 22.86
CA MET A 84 2.34 -14.51 21.55
C MET A 84 3.34 -15.08 20.53
N ARG A 85 4.59 -15.35 20.92
CA ARG A 85 5.57 -15.99 20.03
C ARG A 85 5.16 -17.39 19.61
N THR A 86 4.70 -18.21 20.55
CA THR A 86 4.21 -19.57 20.25
C THR A 86 3.01 -19.53 19.28
N LEU A 87 2.08 -18.59 19.47
CA LEU A 87 0.99 -18.38 18.52
C LEU A 87 1.52 -17.96 17.14
N ASP A 88 2.40 -16.97 17.08
CA ASP A 88 2.99 -16.47 15.83
C ASP A 88 3.68 -17.59 15.02
N GLU A 89 4.43 -18.47 15.69
CA GLU A 89 5.07 -19.64 15.08
C GLU A 89 4.05 -20.60 14.44
N MET A 90 2.88 -20.81 15.07
CA MET A 90 1.80 -21.61 14.48
C MET A 90 1.19 -20.93 13.25
N PHE A 91 0.93 -19.63 13.32
CA PHE A 91 0.38 -18.87 12.19
C PHE A 91 1.32 -18.81 11.00
N TYR A 92 2.64 -18.98 11.21
CA TYR A 92 3.60 -19.09 10.12
C TYR A 92 3.24 -20.21 9.12
N ARG A 93 2.56 -21.28 9.57
CA ARG A 93 2.12 -22.41 8.73
C ARG A 93 1.00 -22.05 7.74
N ILE A 94 0.20 -21.02 8.06
CA ILE A 94 -0.92 -20.55 7.22
C ILE A 94 -0.70 -19.14 6.66
N ARG A 95 0.48 -18.55 6.88
CA ARG A 95 0.88 -17.29 6.26
C ARG A 95 0.73 -17.40 4.74
N PRO A 96 0.16 -16.39 4.05
CA PRO A 96 0.07 -16.37 2.59
C PRO A 96 1.44 -16.67 2.00
N LYS A 97 1.51 -17.68 1.13
CA LYS A 97 2.78 -18.26 0.68
C LYS A 97 3.59 -17.25 -0.15
N GLY A 98 4.43 -16.48 0.50
CA GLY A 98 5.69 -16.04 -0.10
C GLY A 98 6.51 -17.28 -0.49
N ARG A 99 7.44 -17.15 -1.42
CA ARG A 99 8.28 -18.24 -1.99
C ARG A 99 9.10 -19.09 -0.97
N LEU A 100 8.90 -18.89 0.33
CA LEU A 100 9.69 -19.41 1.45
C LEU A 100 9.00 -20.58 2.20
N ALA A 101 7.78 -20.98 1.84
CA ALA A 101 7.13 -22.10 2.52
C ALA A 101 7.74 -23.46 2.13
N PRO A 102 7.96 -24.39 3.09
CA PRO A 102 8.45 -25.74 2.79
C PRO A 102 7.51 -26.51 1.85
N LYS A 103 8.09 -27.39 1.02
CA LYS A 103 7.37 -28.17 0.00
C LYS A 103 6.42 -29.22 0.60
N SER A 104 6.70 -29.71 1.80
CA SER A 104 5.78 -30.57 2.55
C SER A 104 4.70 -29.71 3.20
N ARG A 105 3.44 -30.12 3.09
CA ARG A 105 2.36 -29.50 3.86
C ARG A 105 2.40 -30.12 5.26
N PRO A 106 2.85 -29.41 6.31
CA PRO A 106 2.71 -29.91 7.66
C PRO A 106 1.22 -30.13 7.97
N TYR A 107 0.93 -31.01 8.93
CA TYR A 107 -0.42 -31.12 9.48
C TYR A 107 -0.86 -29.74 9.98
N LEU A 108 -2.11 -29.39 9.66
CA LEU A 108 -2.76 -28.16 10.12
C LEU A 108 -3.95 -28.56 10.99
N PRO A 109 -3.96 -28.17 12.28
CA PRO A 109 -5.12 -28.31 13.16
C PRO A 109 -6.38 -27.69 12.56
N ALA A 110 -7.55 -28.24 12.90
CA ALA A 110 -8.85 -27.75 12.39
C ALA A 110 -9.06 -26.25 12.63
N TRP A 111 -8.80 -25.75 13.84
CA TRP A 111 -8.93 -24.32 14.17
C TRP A 111 -8.07 -23.42 13.27
N LEU A 112 -6.86 -23.86 12.91
CA LEU A 112 -5.94 -23.10 12.08
C LEU A 112 -6.35 -23.12 10.58
N LYS A 113 -6.94 -24.23 10.11
CA LYS A 113 -7.55 -24.31 8.77
C LYS A 113 -8.72 -23.34 8.63
N GLU A 114 -9.56 -23.23 9.66
CA GLU A 114 -10.68 -22.29 9.69
C GLU A 114 -10.18 -20.85 9.58
N LEU A 115 -9.17 -20.47 10.35
CA LEU A 115 -8.55 -19.14 10.26
C LEU A 115 -7.90 -18.87 8.89
N GLN A 116 -7.34 -19.89 8.23
CA GLN A 116 -6.87 -19.77 6.84
C GLN A 116 -8.03 -19.50 5.86
N GLY A 117 -9.16 -20.17 6.04
CA GLY A 117 -10.39 -19.91 5.29
C GLY A 117 -10.92 -18.50 5.53
N GLN A 118 -10.96 -18.07 6.79
CA GLN A 118 -11.38 -16.74 7.20
C GLN A 118 -10.51 -15.65 6.57
N TYR A 119 -9.18 -15.80 6.60
CA TYR A 119 -8.29 -14.85 5.92
C TYR A 119 -8.58 -14.80 4.41
N SER A 120 -8.80 -15.95 3.77
CA SER A 120 -9.10 -16.00 2.33
C SER A 120 -10.40 -15.28 1.97
N MET A 121 -11.35 -15.22 2.89
CA MET A 121 -12.66 -14.58 2.71
C MET A 121 -12.68 -13.09 3.10
N PHE A 122 -12.04 -12.74 4.22
CA PHE A 122 -12.17 -11.42 4.87
C PHE A 122 -10.85 -10.64 4.98
N GLY A 123 -9.73 -11.26 4.66
CA GLY A 123 -8.39 -10.67 4.72
C GLY A 123 -7.75 -10.56 6.10
N HIS A 124 -8.39 -11.10 7.13
CA HIS A 124 -7.87 -11.10 8.49
C HIS A 124 -8.23 -12.40 9.21
N TYR A 125 -7.42 -12.74 10.20
CA TYR A 125 -7.66 -13.87 11.10
C TYR A 125 -8.64 -13.51 12.23
N ALA A 126 -8.65 -12.25 12.67
CA ALA A 126 -9.61 -11.74 13.65
C ALA A 126 -9.78 -10.23 13.51
N ASN A 127 -10.93 -9.74 13.97
CA ASN A 127 -11.29 -8.33 14.03
C ASN A 127 -11.98 -8.07 15.37
N ASP A 128 -11.46 -7.14 16.17
CA ASP A 128 -12.05 -6.77 17.46
C ASP A 128 -12.83 -5.44 17.43
N GLY A 129 -13.05 -4.89 16.22
CA GLY A 129 -13.71 -3.62 15.96
C GLY A 129 -12.75 -2.44 15.77
N ASP A 130 -11.60 -2.46 16.45
CA ASP A 130 -10.58 -1.41 16.37
C ASP A 130 -9.34 -1.86 15.59
N CYS A 131 -8.99 -3.14 15.73
CA CYS A 131 -7.80 -3.75 15.17
C CYS A 131 -8.14 -5.00 14.34
N LEU A 132 -7.30 -5.27 13.35
CA LEU A 132 -7.24 -6.57 12.67
C LEU A 132 -5.99 -7.34 13.11
N LEU A 133 -6.12 -8.66 13.23
CA LEU A 133 -4.99 -9.57 13.19
C LEU A 133 -4.83 -10.07 11.76
N ILE A 134 -3.71 -9.72 11.13
CA ILE A 134 -3.43 -10.04 9.73
C ILE A 134 -2.07 -10.75 9.61
N PRO A 135 -1.77 -11.38 8.47
CA PRO A 135 -0.42 -11.81 8.19
C PRO A 135 0.54 -10.62 8.12
N ARG A 136 1.70 -10.74 8.77
CA ARG A 136 2.78 -9.74 8.71
C ARG A 136 3.30 -9.63 7.28
N GLY A 137 3.29 -8.40 6.77
CA GLY A 137 3.84 -8.06 5.47
C GLY A 137 5.36 -7.79 5.53
N PRO A 138 6.02 -7.61 4.37
CA PRO A 138 5.54 -7.93 3.02
C PRO A 138 5.19 -9.41 2.85
N LEU A 139 4.22 -9.73 2.00
CA LEU A 139 3.67 -11.08 1.83
C LEU A 139 4.50 -11.95 0.88
N LEU A 140 5.13 -11.35 -0.12
CA LEU A 140 5.91 -12.09 -1.12
C LEU A 140 7.41 -11.98 -0.93
N ARG A 141 7.85 -11.31 0.15
CA ARG A 141 9.25 -11.01 0.42
C ARG A 141 9.62 -11.34 1.86
N ILE A 142 10.92 -11.28 2.13
CA ILE A 142 11.45 -11.49 3.47
C ILE A 142 10.99 -10.30 4.33
N PRO A 143 10.30 -10.55 5.47
CA PRO A 143 9.88 -9.48 6.36
C PRO A 143 11.09 -8.78 6.97
N ARG A 144 10.84 -7.58 7.51
CA ARG A 144 11.85 -6.80 8.22
C ARG A 144 12.38 -7.58 9.44
N GLU A 145 13.69 -7.54 9.67
CA GLU A 145 14.33 -8.16 10.84
C GLU A 145 13.91 -7.46 12.15
N GLU A 146 14.02 -8.18 13.28
CA GLU A 146 13.61 -7.71 14.63
C GLU A 146 14.19 -6.34 15.00
N ASN A 147 15.41 -6.05 14.54
CA ASN A 147 16.17 -4.86 14.92
C ASN A 147 16.43 -3.90 13.76
N ALA A 148 15.71 -4.02 12.63
CA ALA A 148 16.05 -3.28 11.41
C ALA A 148 15.93 -1.75 11.53
N ALA A 149 15.12 -1.22 12.47
CA ALA A 149 15.07 0.22 12.75
C ALA A 149 16.17 0.71 13.70
N ASN A 150 17.07 -0.15 14.18
CA ASN A 150 17.97 0.16 15.30
C ASN A 150 17.21 0.68 16.55
N ALA A 151 15.94 0.29 16.67
CA ALA A 151 15.02 0.64 17.74
C ALA A 151 14.09 -0.56 17.96
N GLU A 152 13.65 -0.75 19.20
CA GLU A 152 12.74 -1.85 19.54
C GLU A 152 11.32 -1.51 19.10
N ASN A 153 10.81 -2.26 18.12
CA ASN A 153 9.41 -2.21 17.70
C ASN A 153 8.77 -3.56 18.01
N LEU A 154 7.66 -3.54 18.75
CA LEU A 154 6.93 -4.74 19.13
C LEU A 154 6.53 -5.59 17.91
N ALA A 155 6.16 -4.96 16.80
CA ALA A 155 5.78 -5.65 15.57
C ALA A 155 6.91 -6.47 14.97
N ASP A 156 8.16 -6.07 15.19
CA ASP A 156 9.29 -6.75 14.59
C ASP A 156 9.64 -8.06 15.29
N ARG A 157 9.11 -8.30 16.49
CA ARG A 157 9.30 -9.53 17.28
C ARG A 157 8.50 -10.74 16.77
N PHE A 158 7.60 -10.55 15.82
CA PHE A 158 6.67 -11.58 15.33
C PHE A 158 6.86 -11.78 13.83
N ALA A 159 7.12 -12.99 13.36
CA ALA A 159 7.43 -13.26 11.96
C ALA A 159 6.19 -13.44 11.08
N ALA A 160 5.07 -13.88 11.64
CA ALA A 160 3.88 -14.27 10.89
C ALA A 160 2.69 -13.31 11.03
N LEU A 161 2.55 -12.66 12.18
CA LEU A 161 1.37 -11.89 12.56
C LEU A 161 1.66 -10.39 12.72
N ALA A 162 0.67 -9.57 12.37
CA ALA A 162 0.65 -8.15 12.65
C ALA A 162 -0.72 -7.76 13.20
N VAL A 163 -0.72 -6.92 14.24
CA VAL A 163 -1.92 -6.24 14.74
C VAL A 163 -1.93 -4.83 14.19
N VAL A 164 -2.92 -4.53 13.37
CA VAL A 164 -3.04 -3.25 12.65
C VAL A 164 -4.30 -2.52 13.07
N ARG A 165 -4.25 -1.18 13.10
CA ARG A 165 -5.43 -0.38 13.42
C ARG A 165 -6.26 -0.11 12.18
N LEU A 166 -7.59 -0.08 12.36
CA LEU A 166 -8.54 0.26 11.30
C LEU A 166 -8.82 1.76 11.18
N LYS A 167 -8.39 2.56 12.16
CA LYS A 167 -8.68 4.00 12.23
C LYS A 167 -7.48 4.78 12.74
N HIS A 168 -7.18 5.89 12.07
CA HIS A 168 -6.13 6.84 12.44
C HIS A 168 -6.71 8.24 12.54
N ASN A 169 -6.41 8.95 13.63
CA ASN A 169 -6.83 10.34 13.81
C ASN A 169 -5.75 11.27 13.27
N HIS A 170 -6.14 12.22 12.42
CA HIS A 170 -5.22 13.22 11.88
C HIS A 170 -5.95 14.55 11.67
N ASN A 171 -5.48 15.61 12.34
CA ASN A 171 -6.05 16.96 12.25
C ASN A 171 -7.59 16.99 12.45
N GLY A 172 -8.09 16.20 13.40
CA GLY A 172 -9.54 16.10 13.68
C GLY A 172 -10.34 15.23 12.72
N ARG A 173 -9.72 14.66 11.69
CA ARG A 173 -10.34 13.69 10.76
C ARG A 173 -9.99 12.26 11.17
N VAL A 174 -10.95 11.36 11.02
CA VAL A 174 -10.74 9.91 11.17
C VAL A 174 -10.47 9.34 9.79
N ILE A 175 -9.26 8.82 9.57
CA ILE A 175 -8.90 8.06 8.38
C ILE A 175 -9.12 6.57 8.67
N SER A 176 -10.10 5.96 8.01
CA SER A 176 -10.37 4.53 8.10
C SER A 176 -9.54 3.72 7.10
N ILE A 177 -9.25 2.48 7.46
CA ILE A 177 -8.58 1.52 6.60
C ILE A 177 -9.56 0.43 6.21
N ARG A 178 -9.70 0.19 4.91
CA ARG A 178 -10.44 -0.96 4.37
C ARG A 178 -9.45 -1.96 3.82
N HIS A 179 -9.44 -3.16 4.39
CA HIS A 179 -8.57 -4.26 3.93
C HIS A 179 -9.36 -5.20 3.02
N LYS A 180 -8.83 -5.48 1.83
CA LYS A 180 -9.45 -6.31 0.80
C LYS A 180 -8.51 -7.41 0.33
N ILE A 181 -9.05 -8.58 0.00
CA ILE A 181 -8.33 -9.68 -0.64
C ILE A 181 -8.69 -9.75 -2.12
N ILE A 182 -7.69 -9.95 -2.96
CA ILE A 182 -7.86 -10.21 -4.39
C ILE A 182 -7.05 -11.47 -4.72
N ASP A 183 -7.72 -12.47 -5.29
CA ASP A 183 -7.11 -13.75 -5.60
C ASP A 183 -6.11 -13.65 -6.78
N SER A 184 -5.55 -14.80 -7.17
CA SER A 184 -4.62 -14.90 -8.29
C SER A 184 -5.29 -15.36 -9.59
N SER A 185 -6.62 -15.27 -9.70
CA SER A 185 -7.35 -15.69 -10.90
C SER A 185 -7.07 -14.75 -12.07
N ASN A 186 -7.07 -15.29 -13.29
CA ASN A 186 -6.87 -14.47 -14.50
C ASN A 186 -8.09 -13.60 -14.84
N ALA A 187 -9.28 -14.01 -14.38
CA ALA A 187 -10.53 -13.32 -14.71
C ALA A 187 -10.81 -12.16 -13.74
N HIS A 188 -10.68 -12.41 -12.44
CA HIS A 188 -11.10 -11.47 -11.39
C HIS A 188 -9.98 -11.06 -10.44
N GLY A 189 -8.80 -11.65 -10.59
CA GLY A 189 -7.66 -11.45 -9.69
C GLY A 189 -6.45 -10.83 -10.38
N VAL A 190 -5.33 -10.91 -9.68
CA VAL A 190 -4.01 -10.54 -10.21
C VAL A 190 -3.27 -11.80 -10.59
N ALA A 191 -3.17 -12.05 -11.89
CA ALA A 191 -2.46 -13.20 -12.44
C ALA A 191 -0.99 -13.24 -12.02
N SER A 192 -0.45 -14.44 -11.88
CA SER A 192 0.98 -14.66 -11.65
C SER A 192 1.82 -14.02 -12.77
N GLY A 193 2.87 -13.32 -12.37
CA GLY A 193 3.71 -12.52 -13.27
C GLY A 193 4.81 -13.29 -13.96
N SER A 194 5.87 -12.56 -14.33
CA SER A 194 7.14 -13.16 -14.74
C SER A 194 7.57 -14.25 -13.76
N THR A 195 8.26 -15.28 -14.26
CA THR A 195 8.73 -16.42 -13.45
C THR A 195 9.68 -16.01 -12.32
N THR A 196 10.12 -14.75 -12.27
CA THR A 196 11.14 -14.25 -11.35
C THR A 196 10.58 -13.09 -10.50
N VAL A 197 9.96 -13.41 -9.36
CA VAL A 197 9.57 -12.42 -8.33
C VAL A 197 10.79 -11.57 -7.97
N GLY A 198 10.56 -10.28 -7.81
CA GLY A 198 11.60 -9.32 -7.52
C GLY A 198 12.21 -8.66 -8.75
N HIS A 199 11.83 -9.08 -9.97
CA HIS A 199 12.29 -8.54 -11.25
C HIS A 199 11.12 -8.02 -12.10
N GLU A 200 10.12 -7.44 -11.44
CA GLU A 200 8.93 -6.94 -12.10
C GLU A 200 9.31 -5.82 -13.07
N LYS A 201 8.77 -5.90 -14.29
CA LYS A 201 8.91 -4.87 -15.31
C LYS A 201 7.73 -3.90 -15.22
N VAL A 202 8.03 -2.62 -14.99
CA VAL A 202 7.04 -1.57 -14.76
C VAL A 202 7.05 -0.61 -15.94
N ALA A 203 5.89 -0.37 -16.56
CA ALA A 203 5.69 0.69 -17.53
C ALA A 203 5.07 1.92 -16.86
N PHE A 204 5.66 3.09 -17.10
CA PHE A 204 5.11 4.39 -16.76
C PHE A 204 4.63 5.07 -18.03
N ILE A 205 3.37 5.49 -18.06
CA ILE A 205 2.75 6.08 -19.23
C ILE A 205 2.24 7.47 -18.85
N PRO A 206 2.90 8.58 -19.25
CA PRO A 206 2.57 9.94 -18.79
C PRO A 206 1.17 10.41 -19.18
N ILE A 207 0.58 9.87 -20.26
CA ILE A 207 -0.70 10.25 -20.87
C ILE A 207 -0.73 11.71 -21.35
N ALA A 208 -0.66 12.68 -20.45
CA ALA A 208 -0.52 14.10 -20.72
C ALA A 208 0.97 14.48 -20.77
N GLU A 209 1.46 14.64 -21.99
CA GLU A 209 2.88 14.93 -22.25
C GLU A 209 3.20 16.42 -22.43
N ASP A 210 2.37 17.14 -23.20
CA ASP A 210 2.51 18.55 -23.53
C ASP A 210 1.63 19.46 -22.66
N LYS A 211 2.04 20.72 -22.47
CA LYS A 211 1.28 21.70 -21.66
C LYS A 211 -0.20 21.80 -22.06
N ASP A 212 -0.50 21.71 -23.37
CA ASP A 212 -1.85 21.87 -23.93
C ASP A 212 -2.70 20.59 -23.76
N HIS A 213 -2.13 19.52 -23.21
CA HIS A 213 -2.86 18.32 -22.83
C HIS A 213 -3.57 18.45 -21.50
N LEU A 214 -3.26 19.48 -20.71
CA LEU A 214 -3.92 19.78 -19.45
C LEU A 214 -4.65 21.12 -19.55
N GLN A 215 -5.78 21.20 -18.88
CA GLN A 215 -6.55 22.42 -18.69
C GLN A 215 -6.60 22.70 -17.19
N ALA A 216 -6.36 23.95 -16.82
CA ALA A 216 -6.51 24.44 -15.46
C ALA A 216 -7.62 25.50 -15.47
N THR A 217 -8.73 25.21 -14.80
CA THR A 217 -9.87 26.12 -14.71
C THR A 217 -10.01 26.62 -13.29
N GLU A 218 -10.09 27.94 -13.13
CA GLU A 218 -10.40 28.52 -11.82
C GLU A 218 -11.89 28.37 -11.52
N ILE A 219 -12.21 27.90 -10.32
CA ILE A 219 -13.57 27.81 -9.81
C ILE A 219 -13.68 28.61 -8.52
N GLN A 220 -14.60 29.56 -8.51
CA GLN A 220 -14.95 30.32 -7.31
C GLN A 220 -16.16 29.67 -6.63
N ARG A 221 -16.02 29.33 -5.34
CA ARG A 221 -17.16 28.96 -4.49
C ARG A 221 -17.13 29.79 -3.22
N SER A 222 -18.18 30.58 -3.02
CA SER A 222 -18.24 31.60 -1.97
C SER A 222 -17.02 32.53 -2.08
N GLU A 223 -16.23 32.69 -1.01
CA GLU A 223 -15.01 33.54 -1.01
C GLU A 223 -13.73 32.77 -1.37
N LYS A 224 -13.80 31.45 -1.60
CA LYS A 224 -12.64 30.61 -1.89
C LYS A 224 -12.49 30.33 -3.38
N LYS A 225 -11.23 30.34 -3.83
CA LYS A 225 -10.80 29.97 -5.18
C LYS A 225 -10.21 28.58 -5.18
N PHE A 226 -10.56 27.81 -6.19
CA PHE A 226 -10.09 26.46 -6.43
C PHE A 226 -9.56 26.34 -7.85
N VAL A 227 -8.74 25.32 -8.08
CA VAL A 227 -8.27 24.93 -9.42
C VAL A 227 -8.82 23.56 -9.78
N ASP A 228 -9.46 23.45 -10.93
CA ASP A 228 -9.87 22.18 -11.53
C ASP A 228 -8.89 21.83 -12.67
N PHE A 229 -8.16 20.73 -12.47
CA PHE A 229 -7.26 20.18 -13.49
C PHE A 229 -7.97 19.07 -14.25
N ARG A 230 -8.01 19.19 -15.58
CA ARG A 230 -8.57 18.18 -16.46
C ARG A 230 -7.66 17.91 -17.63
N ILE A 231 -7.72 16.68 -18.15
CA ILE A 231 -7.16 16.38 -19.46
C ILE A 231 -7.97 17.11 -20.54
N ASP A 232 -7.27 17.61 -21.56
CA ASP A 232 -7.92 18.25 -22.71
C ASP A 232 -8.89 17.28 -23.40
N ALA A 233 -10.11 17.75 -23.69
CA ALA A 233 -11.18 16.92 -24.23
C ALA A 233 -10.87 16.29 -25.60
N ARG A 234 -9.87 16.80 -26.33
CA ARG A 234 -9.41 16.21 -27.60
C ARG A 234 -8.55 14.96 -27.38
N LEU A 235 -8.08 14.69 -26.16
CA LEU A 235 -7.26 13.52 -25.85
C LEU A 235 -8.11 12.39 -25.27
N ASN A 236 -8.02 11.22 -25.91
CA ASN A 236 -8.55 10.00 -25.34
C ASN A 236 -7.46 9.29 -24.51
N SER A 237 -7.56 9.39 -23.18
CA SER A 237 -6.61 8.78 -22.25
C SER A 237 -6.57 7.27 -22.31
N ALA A 238 -7.73 6.61 -22.51
CA ALA A 238 -7.82 5.16 -22.64
C ALA A 238 -7.06 4.67 -23.87
N GLU A 239 -7.26 5.33 -25.02
CA GLU A 239 -6.56 5.01 -26.26
C GLU A 239 -5.07 5.25 -26.15
N ARG A 240 -4.66 6.38 -25.55
CA ARG A 240 -3.25 6.68 -25.34
C ARG A 240 -2.57 5.65 -24.43
N LEU A 241 -3.22 5.27 -23.33
CA LEU A 241 -2.70 4.27 -22.40
C LEU A 241 -2.53 2.92 -23.09
N LEU A 242 -3.56 2.45 -23.81
CA LEU A 242 -3.49 1.18 -24.52
C LEU A 242 -2.43 1.21 -25.63
N ALA A 243 -2.35 2.28 -26.42
CA ALA A 243 -1.36 2.41 -27.48
C ALA A 243 0.07 2.40 -26.93
N ALA A 244 0.34 3.12 -25.84
CA ALA A 244 1.63 3.09 -25.15
C ALA A 244 1.94 1.71 -24.55
N LEU A 245 0.94 1.02 -23.98
CA LEU A 245 1.09 -0.35 -23.48
C LEU A 245 1.50 -1.33 -24.59
N VAL A 246 0.87 -1.23 -25.77
CA VAL A 246 1.24 -2.05 -26.93
C VAL A 246 2.70 -1.82 -27.33
N GLN A 247 3.15 -0.55 -27.35
CA GLN A 247 4.54 -0.20 -27.65
C GLN A 247 5.52 -0.70 -26.57
N ALA A 248 5.16 -0.60 -25.28
CA ALA A 248 5.96 -1.09 -24.17
C ALA A 248 6.12 -2.63 -24.15
N GLY A 249 5.19 -3.34 -24.79
CA GLY A 249 5.18 -4.78 -24.92
C GLY A 249 4.87 -5.50 -23.60
N ARG A 250 5.51 -6.64 -23.35
CA ARG A 250 5.28 -7.41 -22.12
C ARG A 250 5.86 -6.68 -20.92
N VAL A 251 4.99 -6.34 -19.96
CA VAL A 251 5.31 -5.73 -18.66
C VAL A 251 4.45 -6.37 -17.57
N ASP A 252 4.84 -6.24 -16.30
CA ASP A 252 4.09 -6.78 -15.15
C ASP A 252 3.10 -5.76 -14.58
N ILE A 253 3.50 -4.50 -14.50
CA ILE A 253 2.76 -3.40 -13.87
C ILE A 253 2.72 -2.23 -14.85
N VAL A 254 1.56 -1.59 -15.00
CA VAL A 254 1.39 -0.33 -15.73
C VAL A 254 0.93 0.75 -14.76
N MET A 255 1.50 1.95 -14.85
CA MET A 255 1.07 3.11 -14.09
C MET A 255 0.88 4.34 -14.95
N ALA A 256 -0.24 5.01 -14.76
CA ALA A 256 -0.51 6.34 -15.29
C ALA A 256 -0.66 7.39 -14.16
N PRO A 257 -0.49 8.69 -14.47
CA PRO A 257 -0.46 9.77 -13.48
C PRO A 257 -1.82 10.18 -12.90
N GLU A 258 -1.78 11.19 -12.03
CA GLU A 258 -2.97 11.83 -11.49
C GLU A 258 -3.61 12.81 -12.50
N MET A 259 -4.93 13.03 -12.40
CA MET A 259 -5.74 13.97 -13.21
C MET A 259 -5.69 13.77 -14.73
N VAL A 260 -5.37 12.57 -15.19
CA VAL A 260 -5.33 12.24 -16.64
C VAL A 260 -6.39 11.23 -17.06
N MET A 261 -7.15 10.63 -16.14
CA MET A 261 -8.11 9.57 -16.43
C MET A 261 -9.47 9.89 -15.82
N SER A 262 -10.41 10.36 -16.64
CA SER A 262 -11.80 10.53 -16.21
C SER A 262 -12.49 9.17 -15.97
N GLU A 263 -13.60 9.19 -15.24
CA GLU A 263 -14.42 8.00 -15.00
C GLU A 263 -14.90 7.33 -16.29
N ALA A 264 -15.39 8.09 -17.27
CA ALA A 264 -15.82 7.57 -18.56
C ALA A 264 -14.66 6.94 -19.35
N GLN A 265 -13.48 7.56 -19.34
CA GLN A 265 -12.29 7.00 -20.00
C GLN A 265 -11.76 5.76 -19.28
N ALA A 266 -11.87 5.68 -17.95
CA ALA A 266 -11.52 4.46 -17.22
C ALA A 266 -12.43 3.28 -17.61
N ASN A 267 -13.72 3.53 -17.83
CA ASN A 267 -14.65 2.51 -18.35
C ASN A 267 -14.28 2.11 -19.79
N ASP A 268 -14.01 3.08 -20.67
CA ASP A 268 -13.56 2.82 -22.05
C ASP A 268 -12.26 2.00 -22.08
N LEU A 269 -11.31 2.30 -21.18
CA LEU A 269 -10.09 1.52 -21.04
C LEU A 269 -10.38 0.06 -20.65
N ALA A 270 -11.29 -0.17 -19.70
CA ALA A 270 -11.68 -1.52 -19.30
C ALA A 270 -12.22 -2.32 -20.49
N ASP A 271 -13.12 -1.74 -21.29
CA ASP A 271 -13.72 -2.38 -22.47
C ASP A 271 -12.67 -2.65 -23.57
N LYS A 272 -11.76 -1.70 -23.80
CA LYS A 272 -10.65 -1.87 -24.74
C LYS A 272 -9.67 -2.97 -24.28
N LEU A 273 -9.40 -3.10 -22.98
CA LEU A 273 -8.54 -4.17 -22.44
C LEU A 273 -9.18 -5.56 -22.59
N GLN A 274 -10.51 -5.68 -22.43
CA GLN A 274 -11.23 -6.93 -22.64
C GLN A 274 -11.09 -7.44 -24.09
N SER A 275 -11.18 -6.52 -25.05
CA SER A 275 -11.05 -6.83 -26.48
C SER A 275 -9.60 -6.97 -26.95
N HIS A 276 -8.64 -6.38 -26.24
CA HIS A 276 -7.21 -6.43 -26.58
C HIS A 276 -6.64 -7.86 -26.57
N LYS A 277 -5.96 -8.28 -27.64
CA LYS A 277 -5.38 -9.64 -27.81
C LYS A 277 -3.87 -9.72 -27.61
N GLY A 278 -3.19 -8.60 -27.38
CA GLY A 278 -1.74 -8.56 -27.20
C GLY A 278 -1.29 -8.93 -25.78
N PRO A 279 0.01 -8.73 -25.47
CA PRO A 279 0.55 -8.95 -24.13
C PRO A 279 -0.20 -8.14 -23.07
N ARG A 280 -0.61 -8.80 -22.00
CA ARG A 280 -1.37 -8.18 -20.91
C ARG A 280 -0.49 -8.02 -19.67
N PRO A 281 -0.49 -6.84 -19.03
CA PRO A 281 0.12 -6.70 -17.71
C PRO A 281 -0.69 -7.47 -16.67
N ARG A 282 -0.15 -7.61 -15.47
CA ARG A 282 -0.87 -8.25 -14.37
C ARG A 282 -1.84 -7.27 -13.73
N ILE A 283 -1.41 -6.02 -13.63
CA ILE A 283 -2.12 -4.94 -12.99
C ILE A 283 -1.87 -3.61 -13.70
N ILE A 284 -2.89 -2.76 -13.75
CA ILE A 284 -2.86 -1.44 -14.34
C ILE A 284 -3.42 -0.46 -13.33
N ILE A 285 -2.60 0.50 -12.90
CA ILE A 285 -3.02 1.67 -12.16
C ILE A 285 -3.33 2.72 -13.22
N ALA A 286 -4.62 2.92 -13.53
CA ALA A 286 -5.07 3.64 -14.73
C ALA A 286 -4.83 5.16 -14.70
N GLY A 287 -4.18 5.67 -13.64
CA GLY A 287 -4.19 7.08 -13.31
C GLY A 287 -5.47 7.47 -12.60
N SER A 288 -5.58 8.75 -12.25
CA SER A 288 -6.75 9.27 -11.55
C SER A 288 -7.39 10.45 -12.26
N GLY A 289 -8.56 10.86 -11.79
CA GLY A 289 -9.24 12.07 -12.25
C GLY A 289 -10.54 12.30 -11.50
N ALA A 290 -11.18 13.44 -11.80
CA ALA A 290 -12.47 13.80 -11.24
C ALA A 290 -13.56 12.77 -11.64
N THR A 291 -14.32 12.28 -10.67
CA THR A 291 -15.50 11.44 -10.89
C THR A 291 -16.72 12.26 -11.28
N GLU A 292 -17.73 11.61 -11.86
CA GLU A 292 -19.04 12.22 -12.09
C GLU A 292 -19.82 12.38 -10.77
N SER A 293 -19.65 11.44 -9.85
CA SER A 293 -20.21 11.54 -8.50
C SER A 293 -19.54 12.65 -7.70
N THR A 294 -20.31 13.27 -6.81
CA THR A 294 -19.84 14.35 -5.93
C THR A 294 -20.13 14.05 -4.46
N ASP A 295 -19.47 14.76 -3.56
CA ASP A 295 -19.80 14.77 -2.13
C ASP A 295 -21.04 15.64 -1.83
N GLU A 296 -21.34 15.83 -0.54
CA GLU A 296 -22.48 16.65 -0.09
C GLU A 296 -22.35 18.14 -0.45
N ASP A 297 -21.13 18.63 -0.63
CA ASP A 297 -20.85 19.99 -1.08
C ASP A 297 -20.85 20.08 -2.61
N GLY A 298 -21.03 18.99 -3.35
CA GLY A 298 -21.00 18.96 -4.81
C GLY A 298 -19.59 19.05 -5.40
N LEU A 299 -18.55 18.63 -4.66
CA LEU A 299 -17.18 18.50 -5.14
C LEU A 299 -16.94 17.08 -5.69
N PRO A 300 -16.29 16.92 -6.86
CA PRO A 300 -16.00 15.61 -7.41
C PRO A 300 -14.84 14.91 -6.68
N TRP A 301 -14.86 13.58 -6.63
CA TRP A 301 -13.76 12.81 -6.07
C TRP A 301 -12.60 12.71 -7.07
N ASN A 302 -11.37 12.80 -6.60
CA ASN A 302 -10.21 12.39 -7.39
C ASN A 302 -9.96 10.89 -7.15
N GLU A 303 -10.33 10.05 -8.13
CA GLU A 303 -10.35 8.60 -7.99
C GLU A 303 -9.42 7.93 -8.99
N THR A 304 -8.64 6.95 -8.52
CA THR A 304 -7.89 6.03 -9.38
C THR A 304 -8.53 4.66 -9.37
N ARG A 305 -8.62 4.04 -10.55
CA ARG A 305 -9.14 2.68 -10.73
C ARG A 305 -8.02 1.73 -11.08
N ILE A 306 -8.05 0.56 -10.47
CA ILE A 306 -7.04 -0.45 -10.64
C ILE A 306 -7.67 -1.63 -11.36
N PHE A 307 -7.09 -2.01 -12.50
CA PHE A 307 -7.56 -3.12 -13.33
C PHE A 307 -6.54 -4.25 -13.34
N ASN A 308 -7.01 -5.48 -13.61
CA ASN A 308 -6.11 -6.54 -14.07
C ASN A 308 -5.83 -6.39 -15.57
N GLY A 309 -5.00 -7.28 -16.11
CA GLY A 309 -4.62 -7.28 -17.53
C GLY A 309 -5.75 -7.44 -18.55
N ILE A 310 -6.94 -7.87 -18.11
CA ILE A 310 -8.10 -8.08 -19.00
C ILE A 310 -9.13 -6.96 -18.89
N GLY A 311 -8.86 -5.92 -18.08
CA GLY A 311 -9.79 -4.81 -17.86
C GLY A 311 -10.84 -5.06 -16.76
N HIS A 312 -10.71 -6.13 -15.96
CA HIS A 312 -11.58 -6.29 -14.79
C HIS A 312 -11.12 -5.34 -13.68
N GLU A 313 -12.06 -4.55 -13.14
CA GLU A 313 -11.79 -3.65 -12.03
C GLU A 313 -11.56 -4.44 -10.75
N LEU A 314 -10.40 -4.21 -10.14
CA LEU A 314 -9.96 -4.87 -8.92
C LEU A 314 -10.36 -4.07 -7.69
N TRP A 315 -10.08 -2.77 -7.66
CA TRP A 315 -10.54 -1.82 -6.64
C TRP A 315 -10.37 -0.37 -7.11
N ARG A 316 -10.77 0.56 -6.25
CA ARG A 316 -10.66 2.01 -6.43
C ARG A 316 -10.02 2.64 -5.20
N GLN A 317 -9.31 3.73 -5.39
CA GLN A 317 -8.81 4.59 -4.30
C GLN A 317 -9.16 6.03 -4.62
N ARG A 318 -9.76 6.74 -3.66
CA ARG A 318 -9.98 8.19 -3.77
C ARG A 318 -8.90 8.94 -2.99
N LYS A 319 -8.56 10.13 -3.44
CA LYS A 319 -7.59 11.00 -2.76
C LYS A 319 -8.16 11.48 -1.42
N ILE A 320 -7.31 11.50 -0.39
CA ILE A 320 -7.73 11.79 0.99
C ILE A 320 -7.41 13.23 1.37
N TRP A 321 -6.31 13.76 0.83
CA TRP A 321 -5.88 15.12 1.05
C TRP A 321 -5.76 15.86 -0.26
N THR A 322 -6.46 16.99 -0.38
CA THR A 322 -6.33 17.88 -1.53
C THR A 322 -4.92 18.50 -1.56
N ALA A 323 -4.38 18.67 -2.76
CA ALA A 323 -3.18 19.48 -2.93
C ALA A 323 -3.57 20.96 -3.14
N GLY A 324 -2.59 21.85 -2.95
CA GLY A 324 -2.76 23.28 -3.17
C GLY A 324 -1.63 23.86 -3.99
N LEU A 325 -1.96 24.81 -4.87
CA LEU A 325 -0.99 25.60 -5.61
C LEU A 325 -0.53 26.79 -4.77
N THR A 326 0.77 27.02 -4.74
CA THR A 326 1.34 28.28 -4.27
C THR A 326 0.98 29.42 -5.24
N LYS A 327 1.04 30.67 -4.77
CA LYS A 327 0.85 31.86 -5.62
C LYS A 327 1.72 31.80 -6.88
N THR A 328 3.01 31.50 -6.75
CA THR A 328 3.93 31.43 -7.91
C THR A 328 3.51 30.37 -8.93
N GLN A 329 2.93 29.24 -8.49
CA GLN A 329 2.40 28.24 -9.40
C GLN A 329 1.11 28.71 -10.07
N ALA A 330 0.18 29.30 -9.31
CA ALA A 330 -1.06 29.85 -9.84
C ALA A 330 -0.79 30.94 -10.90
N ASP A 331 0.13 31.86 -10.61
CA ASP A 331 0.54 32.94 -11.54
C ASP A 331 1.08 32.37 -12.85
N LYS A 332 1.93 31.33 -12.79
CA LYS A 332 2.49 30.65 -13.97
C LYS A 332 1.44 29.93 -14.81
N LEU A 333 0.35 29.49 -14.19
CA LEU A 333 -0.79 28.87 -14.87
C LEU A 333 -1.79 29.91 -15.40
N GLY A 334 -1.56 31.20 -15.16
CA GLY A 334 -2.46 32.28 -15.57
C GLY A 334 -3.75 32.35 -14.74
N LEU A 335 -3.75 31.76 -13.54
CA LEU A 335 -4.87 31.82 -12.60
C LEU A 335 -4.86 33.14 -11.83
N SER A 336 -5.97 33.51 -11.20
CA SER A 336 -6.06 34.80 -10.53
C SER A 336 -5.25 34.84 -9.23
N ASP A 337 -4.88 36.06 -8.79
CA ASP A 337 -4.13 36.23 -7.55
C ASP A 337 -4.95 35.75 -6.34
N ILE A 338 -4.32 34.91 -5.53
CA ILE A 338 -4.85 34.34 -4.29
C ILE A 338 -4.24 35.01 -3.04
N GLY A 339 -3.23 35.87 -3.21
CA GLY A 339 -2.43 36.45 -2.14
C GLY A 339 -1.30 35.54 -1.69
N ALA A 340 -0.21 36.14 -1.19
CA ALA A 340 1.08 35.47 -1.00
C ALA A 340 1.09 34.31 0.02
N LEU A 341 0.15 34.30 0.98
CA LEU A 341 0.10 33.29 2.06
C LEU A 341 -1.03 32.27 1.88
N LYS A 342 -1.78 32.32 0.77
CA LYS A 342 -2.88 31.39 0.50
C LYS A 342 -2.44 30.30 -0.48
N LEU A 343 -3.12 29.18 -0.39
CA LEU A 343 -3.07 28.11 -1.39
C LEU A 343 -4.37 28.14 -2.20
N MET A 344 -4.26 27.94 -3.52
CA MET A 344 -5.41 27.62 -4.35
C MET A 344 -5.56 26.10 -4.32
N ASN A 345 -6.56 25.61 -3.59
CA ASN A 345 -6.77 24.18 -3.43
C ASN A 345 -7.35 23.56 -4.71
N GLU A 346 -7.05 22.29 -4.92
CA GLU A 346 -7.74 21.49 -5.93
C GLU A 346 -9.26 21.48 -5.69
N TYR A 347 -10.01 21.50 -6.78
CA TYR A 347 -11.47 21.41 -6.76
C TYR A 347 -11.93 19.95 -6.66
N ASN A 348 -11.60 19.30 -5.54
CA ASN A 348 -11.99 17.92 -5.27
C ASN A 348 -12.43 17.72 -3.82
N ALA A 349 -13.28 16.73 -3.62
CA ALA A 349 -13.66 16.24 -2.31
C ALA A 349 -12.48 15.50 -1.64
N GLU A 350 -12.47 15.48 -0.30
CA GLU A 350 -11.48 14.76 0.51
C GLU A 350 -12.08 13.46 1.05
N ASP A 351 -11.56 12.31 0.63
CA ASP A 351 -12.03 11.03 1.17
C ASP A 351 -11.44 10.76 2.56
N ASN A 352 -11.97 9.78 3.29
CA ASN A 352 -11.49 9.40 4.61
C ASN A 352 -11.04 7.94 4.69
N GLU A 353 -10.89 7.24 3.56
CA GLU A 353 -10.59 5.81 3.56
C GLU A 353 -9.37 5.44 2.70
N ILE A 354 -8.45 4.65 3.27
CA ILE A 354 -7.34 4.02 2.55
C ILE A 354 -7.68 2.55 2.33
N VAL A 355 -7.61 2.11 1.08
CA VAL A 355 -7.80 0.71 0.71
C VAL A 355 -6.45 0.00 0.66
N ILE A 356 -6.29 -1.02 1.50
CA ILE A 356 -5.14 -1.93 1.48
C ILE A 356 -5.58 -3.24 0.87
N VAL A 357 -4.81 -3.74 -0.10
CA VAL A 357 -5.18 -4.92 -0.88
C VAL A 357 -4.10 -5.98 -0.79
N ASP A 358 -4.45 -7.18 -0.31
CA ASP A 358 -3.55 -8.33 -0.47
C ASP A 358 -3.89 -9.02 -1.78
N ALA A 359 -3.08 -8.73 -2.81
CA ALA A 359 -3.23 -9.28 -4.14
C ALA A 359 -2.38 -10.55 -4.26
N GLY A 360 -3.03 -11.70 -4.46
CA GLY A 360 -2.44 -13.02 -4.22
C GLY A 360 -1.06 -13.28 -4.85
N SER A 361 -0.85 -12.82 -6.09
CA SER A 361 0.44 -12.99 -6.77
C SER A 361 1.36 -11.75 -6.73
N LEU A 362 0.86 -10.59 -6.33
CA LEU A 362 1.59 -9.30 -6.36
C LEU A 362 2.05 -8.85 -4.98
N GLY A 363 1.39 -9.33 -3.92
CA GLY A 363 1.64 -8.97 -2.53
C GLY A 363 0.65 -7.92 -2.02
N ARG A 364 0.94 -7.38 -0.84
CA ARG A 364 0.14 -6.31 -0.23
C ARG A 364 0.41 -4.98 -0.93
N CYS A 365 -0.65 -4.31 -1.33
CA CYS A 365 -0.61 -3.11 -2.15
C CYS A 365 -1.38 -1.98 -1.46
N VAL A 366 -0.91 -0.75 -1.66
CA VAL A 366 -1.65 0.47 -1.32
C VAL A 366 -1.44 1.50 -2.43
N VAL A 367 -2.48 2.29 -2.71
CA VAL A 367 -2.40 3.42 -3.64
C VAL A 367 -2.55 4.71 -2.84
N LEU A 368 -1.68 5.68 -3.07
CA LEU A 368 -1.68 6.98 -2.40
C LEU A 368 -1.57 8.05 -3.48
N ILE A 369 -2.57 8.92 -3.64
CA ILE A 369 -2.62 9.87 -4.75
C ILE A 369 -1.93 11.18 -4.32
N CYS A 370 -0.81 11.51 -4.99
CA CYS A 370 -0.03 12.74 -4.77
C CYS A 370 0.19 13.13 -3.30
N GLN A 371 -0.59 14.10 -2.80
CA GLN A 371 -0.45 14.66 -1.46
C GLN A 371 -0.64 13.59 -0.37
N ASP A 372 -1.39 12.52 -0.66
CA ASP A 372 -1.57 11.40 0.26
C ASP A 372 -0.22 10.81 0.70
N LEU A 373 0.78 10.73 -0.20
CA LEU A 373 2.10 10.18 0.13
C LEU A 373 2.83 11.00 1.21
N GLN A 374 2.59 12.30 1.27
CA GLN A 374 3.21 13.19 2.27
C GLN A 374 2.49 13.18 3.61
N ALA A 375 1.24 12.73 3.67
CA ALA A 375 0.45 12.79 4.89
C ALA A 375 1.12 12.00 6.02
N GLU A 376 1.07 12.55 7.23
CA GLU A 376 1.70 11.95 8.41
C GLU A 376 1.17 10.54 8.73
N PRO A 377 -0.16 10.26 8.67
CA PRO A 377 -0.69 8.94 9.01
C PRO A 377 -0.14 7.80 8.14
N VAL A 378 0.31 8.13 6.93
CA VAL A 378 0.87 7.15 5.99
C VAL A 378 2.12 6.46 6.55
N SER A 379 2.95 7.15 7.34
CA SER A 379 4.11 6.52 8.00
C SER A 379 3.66 5.41 8.95
N THR A 380 2.63 5.67 9.75
CA THR A 380 2.05 4.67 10.66
C THR A 380 1.40 3.52 9.88
N ILE A 381 0.65 3.82 8.82
CA ILE A 381 -0.04 2.80 8.02
C ILE A 381 0.96 1.89 7.31
N ILE A 382 1.96 2.46 6.65
CA ILE A 382 2.99 1.71 5.95
C ILE A 382 3.81 0.86 6.92
N SER A 383 4.15 1.39 8.11
CA SER A 383 4.89 0.62 9.12
C SER A 383 4.07 -0.53 9.71
N GLN A 384 2.76 -0.37 9.89
CA GLN A 384 1.88 -1.41 10.45
C GLN A 384 1.55 -2.49 9.42
N PHE A 385 1.17 -2.09 8.21
CA PHE A 385 0.71 -3.02 7.19
C PHE A 385 1.85 -3.64 6.37
N GLN A 386 3.01 -2.98 6.30
CA GLN A 386 4.20 -3.44 5.56
C GLN A 386 3.86 -3.88 4.12
N PRO A 387 3.36 -2.97 3.26
CA PRO A 387 2.99 -3.33 1.90
C PRO A 387 4.21 -3.81 1.09
N ASP A 388 3.98 -4.70 0.13
CA ASP A 388 4.94 -5.04 -0.91
C ASP A 388 5.06 -3.90 -1.93
N TRP A 389 3.96 -3.20 -2.24
CA TRP A 389 3.92 -2.12 -3.21
C TRP A 389 3.16 -0.90 -2.71
N VAL A 390 3.74 0.28 -2.96
CA VAL A 390 3.08 1.58 -2.82
C VAL A 390 3.05 2.22 -4.19
N PHE A 391 1.86 2.44 -4.72
CA PHE A 391 1.65 3.09 -6.01
C PHE A 391 1.20 4.54 -5.79
N THR A 392 1.84 5.49 -6.46
CA THR A 392 1.52 6.91 -6.29
C THR A 392 1.39 7.62 -7.66
N PRO A 393 0.18 7.69 -8.22
CA PRO A 393 -0.13 8.63 -9.29
C PRO A 393 0.03 10.06 -8.75
N ILE A 394 0.73 10.93 -9.48
CA ILE A 394 0.91 12.34 -9.12
C ILE A 394 0.70 13.28 -10.30
N LEU A 395 0.29 14.50 -10.01
CA LEU A 395 0.37 15.65 -10.89
C LEU A 395 1.29 16.70 -10.23
N ASP A 396 2.54 16.81 -10.69
CA ASP A 396 3.52 17.71 -10.08
C ASP A 396 4.42 18.38 -11.14
N LYS A 397 5.21 19.37 -10.71
CA LYS A 397 6.24 20.07 -11.52
C LYS A 397 7.46 19.21 -11.90
N GLY A 398 7.32 17.89 -11.82
CA GLY A 398 8.30 16.89 -12.20
C GLY A 398 8.90 16.10 -11.04
N ILE A 399 9.20 14.83 -11.31
CA ILE A 399 9.87 13.94 -10.37
C ILE A 399 11.37 13.95 -10.67
N GLY A 400 12.18 14.16 -9.64
CA GLY A 400 13.63 14.19 -9.77
C GLY A 400 14.34 13.74 -8.50
N ALA A 401 15.60 13.35 -8.66
CA ALA A 401 16.44 12.99 -7.54
C ALA A 401 16.57 14.17 -6.57
N GLY A 402 16.22 13.94 -5.30
CA GLY A 402 16.32 14.93 -4.24
C GLY A 402 15.09 15.82 -4.10
N GLY A 403 14.12 15.70 -5.02
CA GLY A 403 12.80 16.30 -4.87
C GLY A 403 11.98 15.65 -3.75
N TRP A 404 10.83 16.24 -3.45
CA TRP A 404 9.98 15.81 -2.32
C TRP A 404 9.56 14.34 -2.42
N VAL A 405 9.28 13.83 -3.62
CA VAL A 405 8.95 12.41 -3.84
C VAL A 405 10.09 11.53 -3.37
N HIS A 406 11.32 11.80 -3.82
CA HIS A 406 12.49 11.03 -3.42
C HIS A 406 12.70 11.09 -1.90
N GLN A 407 12.60 12.27 -1.30
CA GLN A 407 12.76 12.44 0.14
C GLN A 407 11.71 11.66 0.94
N ARG A 408 10.43 11.74 0.52
CA ARG A 408 9.34 11.08 1.22
C ARG A 408 9.39 9.56 1.06
N THR A 409 9.62 9.04 -0.15
CA THR A 409 9.79 7.58 -0.34
C THR A 409 11.04 7.06 0.38
N PHE A 410 12.13 7.83 0.41
CA PHE A 410 13.33 7.47 1.15
C PHE A 410 13.05 7.36 2.66
N SER A 411 12.35 8.34 3.24
CA SER A 411 11.91 8.29 4.63
C SER A 411 11.03 7.05 4.91
N LEU A 412 9.97 6.84 4.12
CA LEU A 412 9.04 5.72 4.29
C LEU A 412 9.68 4.34 4.06
N SER A 413 10.72 4.28 3.23
CA SER A 413 11.50 3.06 2.99
C SER A 413 12.39 2.65 4.18
N GLY A 414 12.56 3.52 5.18
CA GLY A 414 13.14 3.15 6.48
C GLY A 414 12.14 2.43 7.38
N ASP A 415 10.86 2.76 7.25
CA ASP A 415 9.78 2.22 8.07
C ASP A 415 9.19 0.92 7.50
N SER A 416 9.49 0.59 6.25
CA SER A 416 8.97 -0.62 5.58
C SER A 416 9.90 -1.21 4.52
N GLN A 417 9.63 -2.47 4.16
CA GLN A 417 10.25 -3.14 3.02
C GLN A 417 9.52 -2.88 1.68
N ALA A 418 8.70 -1.83 1.63
CA ALA A 418 7.88 -1.51 0.47
C ALA A 418 8.72 -1.07 -0.73
N ARG A 419 8.18 -1.30 -1.92
CA ARG A 419 8.68 -0.72 -3.17
C ARG A 419 7.73 0.38 -3.60
N PHE A 420 8.27 1.57 -3.79
CA PHE A 420 7.50 2.74 -4.19
C PHE A 420 7.61 2.91 -5.69
N LEU A 421 6.46 3.09 -6.36
CA LEU A 421 6.37 3.44 -7.77
C LEU A 421 5.53 4.69 -7.90
N VAL A 422 6.06 5.70 -8.57
CA VAL A 422 5.43 7.01 -8.71
C VAL A 422 5.35 7.36 -10.19
N ALA A 423 4.16 7.73 -10.66
CA ALA A 423 3.91 8.10 -12.05
C ALA A 423 3.47 9.57 -12.12
N SER A 424 4.14 10.37 -12.95
CA SER A 424 3.84 11.79 -13.17
C SER A 424 3.56 12.06 -14.63
N SER A 425 2.60 12.95 -14.88
CA SER A 425 2.46 13.62 -16.17
C SER A 425 3.67 14.54 -16.36
N THR A 426 4.09 14.75 -17.61
CA THR A 426 5.14 15.74 -17.93
C THR A 426 4.54 17.09 -18.31
N ALA A 427 3.24 17.14 -18.60
CA ALA A 427 2.54 18.34 -19.07
C ALA A 427 2.58 19.50 -18.06
N LEU A 428 2.32 19.25 -16.76
CA LEU A 428 2.36 20.31 -15.75
C LEU A 428 3.78 20.87 -15.58
N ALA A 429 4.79 20.01 -15.60
CA ALA A 429 6.18 20.45 -15.56
C ALA A 429 6.53 21.32 -16.76
N GLN A 430 6.15 20.90 -17.98
CA GLN A 430 6.35 21.70 -19.19
C GLN A 430 5.57 23.02 -19.17
N TRP A 431 4.37 23.06 -18.60
CA TRP A 431 3.60 24.30 -18.47
C TRP A 431 4.31 25.28 -17.52
N LEU A 432 4.79 24.80 -16.37
CA LEU A 432 5.45 25.65 -15.37
C LEU A 432 6.89 26.05 -15.74
N ASP A 433 7.57 25.21 -16.53
CA ASP A 433 8.92 25.42 -17.04
C ASP A 433 9.17 24.61 -18.33
N PRO A 434 8.93 25.20 -19.51
CA PRO A 434 9.08 24.52 -20.80
C PRO A 434 10.50 24.04 -21.11
N THR A 435 11.52 24.57 -20.41
CA THR A 435 12.92 24.21 -20.66
C THR A 435 13.35 22.94 -19.93
N LYS A 436 12.53 22.47 -18.99
CA LYS A 436 12.88 21.39 -18.08
C LYS A 436 12.31 20.06 -18.57
N SER A 437 13.19 19.18 -19.04
CA SER A 437 12.85 17.76 -19.22
C SER A 437 12.73 17.09 -17.84
N VAL A 438 11.66 16.32 -17.63
CA VAL A 438 11.39 15.64 -16.37
C VAL A 438 11.04 14.17 -16.59
N ALA A 439 11.39 13.33 -15.62
CA ALA A 439 11.00 11.93 -15.62
C ALA A 439 9.49 11.79 -15.45
N CYS A 440 8.88 10.81 -16.15
CA CYS A 440 7.48 10.46 -16.00
C CYS A 440 7.27 9.32 -14.97
N GLY A 441 8.34 8.64 -14.56
CA GLY A 441 8.30 7.58 -13.58
C GLY A 441 9.43 7.66 -12.56
N PHE A 442 9.18 7.13 -11.37
CA PHE A 442 10.18 6.97 -10.34
C PHE A 442 9.93 5.69 -9.55
N ALA A 443 11.02 4.94 -9.30
CA ALA A 443 11.00 3.73 -8.50
C ALA A 443 11.98 3.89 -7.34
N HIS A 444 11.57 3.47 -6.13
CA HIS A 444 12.43 3.51 -4.94
C HIS A 444 12.27 2.24 -4.12
N GLY A 445 13.39 1.58 -3.84
CA GLY A 445 13.43 0.35 -3.07
C GLY A 445 13.49 0.57 -1.56
N PRO A 446 13.51 -0.52 -0.77
CA PRO A 446 13.68 -0.44 0.68
C PRO A 446 15.06 0.15 1.06
N LYS A 447 15.13 0.90 2.17
CA LYS A 447 16.38 1.50 2.66
C LYS A 447 17.37 0.44 3.12
N ALA A 448 16.87 -0.56 3.85
CA ALA A 448 17.62 -1.69 4.40
C ALA A 448 16.99 -3.02 3.90
N PRO A 449 17.26 -3.42 2.65
CA PRO A 449 16.70 -4.64 2.09
C PRO A 449 17.16 -5.87 2.86
N THR A 450 16.23 -6.78 3.09
CA THR A 450 16.52 -8.12 3.64
C THR A 450 16.91 -9.13 2.56
N ALA A 451 16.58 -8.86 1.30
CA ALA A 451 17.04 -9.65 0.16
C ALA A 451 18.46 -9.24 -0.25
N THR A 452 19.39 -10.19 -0.30
CA THR A 452 20.80 -9.98 -0.68
C THR A 452 20.99 -9.34 -2.07
N GLU A 453 20.00 -9.46 -2.95
CA GLU A 453 20.01 -8.91 -4.31
C GLU A 453 19.55 -7.46 -4.39
N ASP A 454 18.74 -6.99 -3.44
CA ASP A 454 18.38 -5.58 -3.36
C ASP A 454 19.54 -4.84 -2.69
N LYS A 455 20.15 -3.87 -3.37
CA LYS A 455 21.08 -2.96 -2.69
C LYS A 455 20.24 -1.89 -1.98
N GLY A 456 20.60 -1.55 -0.75
CA GLY A 456 19.88 -0.55 0.02
C GLY A 456 19.94 0.84 -0.62
N ARG A 457 18.90 1.64 -0.38
CA ARG A 457 18.80 3.05 -0.83
C ARG A 457 18.76 3.24 -2.35
N LEU A 458 18.39 2.21 -3.12
CA LEU A 458 18.34 2.33 -4.58
C LEU A 458 17.07 3.04 -5.05
N TYR A 459 17.24 3.92 -6.04
CA TYR A 459 16.16 4.56 -6.80
C TYR A 459 16.45 4.56 -8.30
N ALA A 460 15.42 4.71 -9.11
CA ALA A 460 15.53 4.84 -10.57
C ALA A 460 14.52 5.88 -11.07
N LEU A 461 14.92 6.64 -12.10
CA LEU A 461 14.07 7.59 -12.82
C LEU A 461 13.74 7.01 -14.19
N ALA A 462 12.47 7.09 -14.59
CA ALA A 462 11.99 6.66 -15.89
C ALA A 462 11.72 7.89 -16.76
N ASN A 463 12.56 8.12 -17.75
CA ASN A 463 12.33 9.14 -18.77
C ASN A 463 11.60 8.52 -19.95
N VAL A 464 10.73 9.30 -20.59
CA VAL A 464 10.01 8.86 -21.80
C VAL A 464 11.00 8.43 -22.87
N VAL A 465 10.74 7.30 -23.52
CA VAL A 465 11.56 6.80 -24.64
C VAL A 465 11.52 7.81 -25.79
N GLU A 466 12.69 8.17 -26.28
CA GLU A 466 12.82 9.13 -27.38
C GLU A 466 12.03 8.68 -28.61
N HIS A 467 11.33 9.62 -29.25
CA HIS A 467 10.47 9.39 -30.42
C HIS A 467 9.27 8.44 -30.20
N SER A 468 8.94 8.08 -28.95
CA SER A 468 7.68 7.37 -28.66
C SER A 468 6.50 8.35 -28.57
N SER A 469 5.37 8.00 -29.20
CA SER A 469 4.12 8.75 -29.07
C SER A 469 2.92 7.80 -29.24
N PRO A 470 2.00 7.70 -28.28
CA PRO A 470 2.08 8.25 -26.92
C PRO A 470 3.33 7.75 -26.18
N GLY A 471 3.90 8.58 -25.33
CA GLY A 471 5.14 8.28 -24.63
C GLY A 471 4.99 7.13 -23.63
N TYR A 472 6.07 6.40 -23.41
CA TYR A 472 6.19 5.43 -22.32
C TYR A 472 7.62 5.36 -21.79
N ALA A 473 7.78 4.86 -20.56
CA ALA A 473 9.07 4.55 -19.97
C ALA A 473 9.01 3.21 -19.25
N ILE A 474 10.14 2.52 -19.13
CA ILE A 474 10.20 1.19 -18.50
C ILE A 474 11.31 1.16 -17.46
N ILE A 475 10.98 0.66 -16.27
CA ILE A 475 11.96 0.24 -15.27
C ILE A 475 11.79 -1.27 -15.05
N THR A 476 12.90 -2.00 -15.03
CA THR A 476 12.90 -3.40 -14.58
C THR A 476 13.52 -3.45 -13.19
N TRP A 477 12.79 -4.02 -12.22
CA TRP A 477 13.31 -4.12 -10.86
C TRP A 477 14.59 -4.97 -10.83
N ARG A 478 15.61 -4.51 -10.09
CA ARG A 478 16.97 -5.12 -10.04
C ARG A 478 17.68 -5.25 -11.39
N SER A 479 17.31 -4.50 -12.42
CA SER A 479 18.16 -4.41 -13.62
C SER A 479 19.53 -3.82 -13.26
N LYS A 480 20.56 -4.18 -14.02
CA LYS A 480 21.89 -3.56 -13.86
C LYS A 480 21.88 -2.08 -14.22
N ASP A 481 20.98 -1.69 -15.13
CA ASP A 481 20.90 -0.35 -15.69
C ASP A 481 19.77 0.47 -15.04
N GLY A 482 19.97 1.78 -14.95
CA GLY A 482 18.96 2.76 -14.53
C GLY A 482 18.81 2.98 -13.02
N TRP A 483 19.51 2.19 -12.18
CA TRP A 483 19.46 2.31 -10.73
C TRP A 483 20.63 3.14 -10.17
N SER A 484 20.31 4.07 -9.27
CA SER A 484 21.23 4.94 -8.55
C SER A 484 21.07 4.76 -7.05
N SER A 485 22.14 4.95 -6.29
CA SER A 485 22.07 4.99 -4.82
C SER A 485 21.68 6.38 -4.36
N SER A 486 20.74 6.47 -3.42
CA SER A 486 20.35 7.72 -2.79
C SER A 486 21.49 8.28 -1.94
N THR A 487 21.80 9.56 -2.14
CA THR A 487 22.73 10.35 -1.32
C THR A 487 22.04 11.04 -0.14
N LEU A 488 20.73 10.88 0.00
CA LEU A 488 19.98 11.40 1.14
C LEU A 488 20.45 10.69 2.42
N THR A 489 20.59 11.47 3.50
CA THR A 489 21.07 11.00 4.80
C THR A 489 19.91 10.68 5.73
#